data_AF-A0A838KJH1-F1
#
_entry.id   AF-A0A838KJH1-F1
#
_cell.length_a   1.000
_cell.length_b   1.000
_cell.length_c   1.000
_cell.angle_alpha   90.00
_cell.angle_beta   90.00
_cell.angle_gamma   90.00
#
_symmetry.space_group_name_H-M   'P 1'
#
loop_
_entity.id
_entity.type
_entity.pdbx_description
1 polymer ?
#
loop_
_entity_poly.entity_id
_entity_poly.type
_entity_poly.pdbx_seq_one_letter_code
_entity_poly.pdbx_strand_id
1 'polypeptide(L)'
;MTSTRAQQSTALPQEVSRGVRDTWWYVGAVVLGGVLCVLAALNQPFNQNELKQIGPYGSNDLSTITSGTRQPPLDPLLGSLVQHLLGEGQLRQRLVPVLAGIGTLVVMALLLRKLGLGLSGAFALWTMATAPLLVRYSAYTRPYALPLFLSVLFVYAGQRWLDDRRKWWLAVACLAATGLPLSRVPEPTIFLATTAATVTAMAWRGRLVWSLAWPLAAIPLAALATVGYPMYRSLAGQSENIWDPSISGVIDRFPTGVEEIYNGLLPLLAEWMPWWPFTLLVVIAAFVVPAARRRLLQWWFVWPLLAAPVVFVLAYHFMNPFPFDIRPYRPRMAMFFVPGIGLMVAALAATVAEATAWPGRVRVGVGAFLAAVLVGQLPGTASVLLENEAADFEQAAYVLTHDLPPDAIVLYDTASRIGRWHQPFTAKARYMDDKPFVAQMSTLPSKANRVPKDGPVYLLFLDSECAFSVVCDEPPAPWDGQVDGWRIAKRFDKFTLYESDRPLIGRAGAITALRDFADSLGPDYGALETFAAAALLKLQGRPAEGQRLIHQLYAEASPELEARIKRNAEADGLDPFA
;
A
#
# COMPACT_ATOMS: atom_id res chain seq x y z
N MET A 1 -42.74 -66.29 -18.79
CA MET A 1 -42.46 -65.19 -17.84
C MET A 1 -40.97 -65.16 -17.56
N THR A 2 -40.22 -64.41 -18.35
CA THR A 2 -38.77 -64.22 -18.21
C THR A 2 -38.54 -62.75 -17.92
N SER A 3 -38.24 -62.46 -16.66
CA SER A 3 -37.94 -61.11 -16.14
C SER A 3 -36.48 -60.78 -16.46
N THR A 4 -36.26 -59.97 -17.49
CA THR A 4 -34.95 -59.41 -17.83
C THR A 4 -34.66 -58.24 -16.90
N ARG A 5 -33.92 -58.51 -15.83
CA ARG A 5 -33.34 -57.49 -14.93
C ARG A 5 -32.26 -56.73 -15.71
N ALA A 6 -32.62 -55.60 -16.31
CA ALA A 6 -31.67 -54.69 -16.91
C ALA A 6 -30.71 -54.19 -15.82
N GLN A 7 -29.42 -54.55 -15.95
CA GLN A 7 -28.33 -53.96 -15.17
C GLN A 7 -28.27 -52.46 -15.48
N GLN A 8 -28.82 -51.63 -14.58
CA GLN A 8 -28.54 -50.21 -14.55
C GLN A 8 -27.06 -50.03 -14.17
N SER A 9 -26.24 -49.82 -15.19
CA SER A 9 -24.86 -49.39 -15.05
C SER A 9 -24.80 -48.14 -14.16
N THR A 10 -24.18 -48.25 -12.99
CA THR A 10 -23.85 -47.17 -12.05
C THR A 10 -22.71 -46.31 -12.59
N ALA A 11 -22.87 -45.79 -13.82
CA ALA A 11 -22.02 -44.72 -14.30
C ALA A 11 -22.41 -43.46 -13.51
N LEU A 12 -21.51 -42.99 -12.66
CA LEU A 12 -21.65 -41.67 -12.02
C LEU A 12 -22.02 -40.66 -13.12
N PRO A 13 -23.09 -39.84 -12.94
CA PRO A 13 -23.50 -38.87 -13.94
C PRO A 13 -22.29 -38.00 -14.33
N GLN A 14 -21.99 -37.90 -15.63
CA GLN A 14 -20.82 -37.17 -16.13
C GLN A 14 -20.70 -35.74 -15.58
N GLU A 15 -21.82 -35.11 -15.21
CA GLU A 15 -21.86 -33.79 -14.58
C GLU A 15 -21.17 -33.75 -13.19
N VAL A 16 -21.27 -34.81 -12.39
CA VAL A 16 -20.64 -34.88 -11.06
C VAL A 16 -19.11 -34.93 -11.20
N SER A 17 -18.61 -35.69 -12.18
CA SER A 17 -17.16 -35.83 -12.41
C SER A 17 -16.49 -34.53 -12.88
N ARG A 18 -17.17 -33.72 -13.70
CA ARG A 18 -16.67 -32.41 -14.16
C ARG A 18 -16.56 -31.43 -12.99
N GLY A 19 -17.55 -31.40 -12.10
CA GLY A 19 -17.54 -30.52 -10.93
C GLY A 19 -16.38 -30.78 -9.95
N VAL A 20 -15.97 -32.05 -9.78
CA VAL A 20 -14.84 -32.41 -8.92
C VAL A 20 -13.51 -31.96 -9.55
N ARG A 21 -13.31 -32.16 -10.85
CA ARG A 21 -12.07 -31.76 -11.53
C ARG A 21 -11.88 -30.24 -11.50
N ASP A 22 -12.93 -29.47 -11.77
CA ASP A 22 -12.84 -28.00 -11.77
C ASP A 22 -12.50 -27.47 -10.38
N THR A 23 -13.03 -28.10 -9.32
CA THR A 23 -12.73 -27.74 -7.91
C THR A 23 -11.23 -27.71 -7.63
N TRP A 24 -10.48 -28.71 -8.10
CA TRP A 24 -9.04 -28.79 -7.86
C TRP A 24 -8.25 -27.67 -8.54
N TRP A 25 -8.72 -27.14 -9.67
CA TRP A 25 -8.09 -25.98 -10.31
C TRP A 25 -8.25 -24.70 -9.52
N TYR A 26 -9.43 -24.50 -8.90
CA TYR A 26 -9.65 -23.38 -7.99
C TYR A 26 -8.79 -23.51 -6.72
N VAL A 27 -8.74 -24.70 -6.12
CA VAL A 27 -7.90 -24.97 -4.95
C VAL A 27 -6.43 -24.73 -5.28
N GLY A 28 -5.95 -25.22 -6.43
CA GLY A 28 -4.58 -24.99 -6.88
C GLY A 28 -4.23 -23.51 -7.01
N ALA A 29 -5.12 -22.70 -7.59
CA ALA A 29 -4.92 -21.25 -7.69
C ALA A 29 -4.84 -20.57 -6.31
N VAL A 30 -5.73 -20.93 -5.39
CA VAL A 30 -5.72 -20.40 -4.01
C VAL A 30 -4.44 -20.79 -3.28
N VAL A 31 -4.03 -22.06 -3.39
CA VAL A 31 -2.80 -22.57 -2.74
C VAL A 31 -1.57 -21.84 -3.30
N LEU A 32 -1.44 -21.73 -4.64
CA LEU A 32 -0.33 -21.01 -5.23
C LEU A 32 -0.32 -19.54 -4.76
N GLY A 33 -1.43 -18.82 -4.90
CA GLY A 33 -1.51 -17.42 -4.51
C GLY A 33 -1.22 -17.21 -3.01
N GLY A 34 -1.64 -18.15 -2.16
CA GLY A 34 -1.30 -18.13 -0.74
C GLY A 34 0.18 -18.37 -0.47
N VAL A 35 0.81 -19.33 -1.16
CA VAL A 35 2.26 -19.53 -1.10
C VAL A 35 3.01 -18.27 -1.54
N LEU A 36 2.59 -17.63 -2.64
CA LEU A 36 3.20 -16.39 -3.13
C LEU A 36 3.06 -15.25 -2.11
N CYS A 37 1.88 -15.07 -1.51
CA CYS A 37 1.67 -14.06 -0.46
C CYS A 37 2.55 -14.30 0.77
N VAL A 38 2.70 -15.55 1.21
CA VAL A 38 3.54 -15.92 2.37
C VAL A 38 5.02 -15.73 2.06
N LEU A 39 5.49 -16.18 0.89
CA LEU A 39 6.88 -16.01 0.47
C LEU A 39 7.24 -14.52 0.34
N ALA A 40 6.37 -13.71 -0.27
CA ALA A 40 6.56 -12.27 -0.32
C ALA A 40 6.62 -11.66 1.09
N ALA A 41 5.73 -12.08 2.01
CA ALA A 41 5.74 -11.59 3.39
C ALA A 41 6.99 -12.00 4.18
N LEU A 42 7.65 -13.11 3.82
CA LEU A 42 8.90 -13.57 4.45
C LEU A 42 10.14 -12.92 3.84
N ASN A 43 10.14 -12.67 2.54
CA ASN A 43 11.32 -12.17 1.84
C ASN A 43 11.45 -10.64 1.91
N GLN A 44 10.33 -9.92 1.99
CA GLN A 44 10.35 -8.45 1.96
C GLN A 44 10.82 -7.87 3.29
N PRO A 45 11.90 -7.07 3.38
CA PRO A 45 12.24 -6.39 4.63
C PRO A 45 11.10 -5.46 5.07
N PHE A 46 11.07 -5.12 6.36
CA PHE A 46 10.09 -4.14 6.85
C PHE A 46 10.41 -2.78 6.28
N ASN A 47 9.52 -2.24 5.45
CA ASN A 47 9.61 -0.82 5.14
C ASN A 47 9.29 0.01 6.40
N GLN A 48 9.80 1.22 6.43
CA GLN A 48 9.63 2.14 7.56
C GLN A 48 8.16 2.43 7.87
N ASN A 49 7.33 2.47 6.84
CA ASN A 49 5.90 2.69 6.93
C ASN A 49 5.20 1.55 7.70
N GLU A 50 5.69 0.32 7.62
CA GLU A 50 5.29 -0.80 8.46
C GLU A 50 5.87 -0.70 9.86
N LEU A 51 7.17 -0.38 10.00
CA LEU A 51 7.79 -0.25 11.32
C LEU A 51 7.10 0.80 12.20
N LYS A 52 6.73 1.96 11.61
CA LYS A 52 5.96 3.00 12.31
C LYS A 52 4.58 2.50 12.75
N GLN A 53 3.94 1.68 11.92
CA GLN A 53 2.64 1.10 12.24
C GLN A 53 2.74 0.00 13.31
N ILE A 54 3.78 -0.83 13.25
CA ILE A 54 4.00 -1.98 14.15
C ILE A 54 4.59 -1.56 15.49
N GLY A 55 5.40 -0.51 15.56
CA GLY A 55 6.08 -0.08 16.78
C GLY A 55 5.16 0.01 18.01
N PRO A 56 3.95 0.58 17.89
CA PRO A 56 2.99 0.64 18.99
C PRO A 56 2.21 -0.65 19.29
N TYR A 57 2.34 -1.72 18.48
CA TYR A 57 1.51 -2.92 18.59
C TYR A 57 1.70 -3.71 19.88
N GLY A 58 2.85 -3.58 20.55
CA GLY A 58 3.09 -4.18 21.88
C GLY A 58 2.48 -3.40 23.05
N SER A 59 1.84 -2.27 22.80
CA SER A 59 1.15 -1.50 23.85
C SER A 59 -0.19 -2.12 24.21
N ASN A 60 -0.56 -2.09 25.49
CA ASN A 60 -1.90 -2.44 25.97
C ASN A 60 -2.91 -1.28 25.82
N ASP A 61 -2.45 -0.08 25.48
CA ASP A 61 -3.31 1.09 25.30
C ASP A 61 -3.75 1.24 23.83
N LEU A 62 -5.08 1.26 23.62
CA LEU A 62 -5.69 1.39 22.30
C LEU A 62 -5.33 2.72 21.61
N SER A 63 -5.17 3.79 22.38
CA SER A 63 -4.81 5.10 21.82
C SER A 63 -3.39 5.07 21.26
N THR A 64 -2.47 4.44 21.99
CA THR A 64 -1.08 4.20 21.55
C THR A 64 -1.03 3.31 20.30
N ILE A 65 -1.74 2.17 20.29
CA ILE A 65 -1.78 1.25 19.13
C ILE A 65 -2.20 1.99 17.84
N THR A 66 -3.23 2.83 17.94
CA THR A 66 -3.79 3.53 16.79
C THR A 66 -2.99 4.78 16.40
N SER A 67 -2.21 5.36 17.31
CA SER A 67 -1.38 6.56 17.07
C SER A 67 -0.25 6.36 16.05
N GLY A 68 0.19 5.12 15.83
CA GLY A 68 1.27 4.80 14.88
C GLY A 68 0.91 5.08 13.42
N THR A 69 -0.37 5.27 13.11
CA THR A 69 -0.87 5.42 11.75
C THR A 69 -1.94 6.50 11.64
N ARG A 70 -1.97 7.20 10.50
CA ARG A 70 -3.09 8.11 10.14
C ARG A 70 -4.19 7.35 9.40
N GLN A 71 -4.53 6.16 9.89
CA GLN A 71 -5.48 5.25 9.26
C GLN A 71 -6.55 4.84 10.27
N PRO A 72 -7.74 4.41 9.80
CA PRO A 72 -8.77 3.85 10.66
C PRO A 72 -8.26 2.67 11.51
N PRO A 73 -8.90 2.40 12.66
CA PRO A 73 -8.30 1.61 13.73
C PRO A 73 -8.32 0.10 13.52
N LEU A 74 -9.11 -0.45 12.57
CA LEU A 74 -9.31 -1.90 12.50
C LEU A 74 -8.00 -2.65 12.20
N ASP A 75 -7.24 -2.19 11.22
CA ASP A 75 -5.98 -2.83 10.81
C ASP A 75 -4.91 -2.81 11.93
N PRO A 76 -4.60 -1.67 12.59
CA PRO A 76 -3.64 -1.67 13.70
C PRO A 76 -4.13 -2.45 14.93
N LEU A 77 -5.44 -2.46 15.21
CA LEU A 77 -5.99 -3.27 16.31
C LEU A 77 -5.87 -4.78 16.04
N LEU A 78 -6.16 -5.23 14.81
CA LEU A 78 -5.96 -6.62 14.43
C LEU A 78 -4.47 -7.00 14.44
N GLY A 79 -3.60 -6.12 13.94
CA GLY A 79 -2.16 -6.33 13.96
C GLY A 79 -1.60 -6.45 15.38
N SER A 80 -2.01 -5.55 16.28
CA SER A 80 -1.65 -5.61 17.70
C SER A 80 -2.18 -6.87 18.37
N LEU A 81 -3.42 -7.28 18.11
CA LEU A 81 -3.97 -8.53 18.62
C LEU A 81 -3.12 -9.73 18.20
N VAL A 82 -2.73 -9.81 16.92
CA VAL A 82 -1.87 -10.89 16.43
C VAL A 82 -0.50 -10.86 17.11
N GLN A 83 0.10 -9.69 17.29
CA GLN A 83 1.39 -9.56 17.98
C GLN A 83 1.31 -10.00 19.45
N HIS A 84 0.23 -9.66 20.17
CA HIS A 84 0.04 -10.10 21.55
C HIS A 84 -0.18 -11.63 21.65
N LEU A 85 -0.86 -12.24 20.67
CA LEU A 85 -1.17 -13.67 20.69
C LEU A 85 -0.01 -14.55 20.21
N LEU A 86 0.71 -14.12 19.16
CA LEU A 86 1.71 -14.93 18.48
C LEU A 86 3.15 -14.43 18.73
N GLY A 87 3.31 -13.27 19.35
CA GLY A 87 4.59 -12.60 19.55
C GLY A 87 5.07 -11.85 18.31
N GLU A 88 6.28 -11.32 18.42
CA GLU A 88 6.93 -10.60 17.33
C GLU A 88 7.50 -11.56 16.29
N GLY A 89 7.60 -11.08 15.05
CA GLY A 89 8.13 -11.84 13.92
C GLY A 89 7.56 -11.34 12.60
N GLN A 90 8.37 -11.43 11.54
CA GLN A 90 8.05 -10.83 10.25
C GLN A 90 6.71 -11.32 9.68
N LEU A 91 6.55 -12.63 9.55
CA LEU A 91 5.29 -13.22 9.08
C LEU A 91 4.14 -13.02 10.07
N ARG A 92 4.40 -13.08 11.38
CA ARG A 92 3.37 -12.94 12.43
C ARG A 92 2.71 -11.56 12.38
N GLN A 93 3.52 -10.50 12.30
CA GLN A 93 3.02 -9.12 12.20
C GLN A 93 2.42 -8.80 10.83
N ARG A 94 2.69 -9.62 9.80
CA ARG A 94 2.08 -9.55 8.46
C ARG A 94 0.91 -10.51 8.27
N LEU A 95 0.49 -11.24 9.31
CA LEU A 95 -0.52 -12.28 9.17
C LEU A 95 -1.88 -11.72 8.73
N VAL A 96 -2.30 -10.55 9.24
CA VAL A 96 -3.57 -9.91 8.86
C VAL A 96 -3.65 -9.65 7.34
N PRO A 97 -2.72 -8.91 6.72
CA PRO A 97 -2.76 -8.67 5.28
C PRO A 97 -2.53 -9.94 4.45
N VAL A 98 -1.70 -10.88 4.90
CA VAL A 98 -1.50 -12.18 4.21
C VAL A 98 -2.80 -12.99 4.18
N LEU A 99 -3.48 -13.12 5.32
CA LEU A 99 -4.76 -13.82 5.40
C LEU A 99 -5.87 -13.10 4.63
N ALA A 100 -5.84 -11.76 4.56
CA ALA A 100 -6.78 -11.01 3.74
C ALA A 100 -6.53 -11.23 2.24
N GLY A 101 -5.27 -11.29 1.79
CA GLY A 101 -4.91 -11.65 0.42
C GLY A 101 -5.40 -13.04 0.03
N ILE A 102 -5.12 -14.05 0.87
CA ILE A 102 -5.60 -15.43 0.70
C ILE A 102 -7.13 -15.47 0.72
N GLY A 103 -7.74 -14.79 1.69
CA GLY A 103 -9.19 -14.69 1.84
C GLY A 103 -9.86 -14.10 0.60
N THR A 104 -9.23 -13.10 -0.03
CA THR A 104 -9.69 -12.52 -1.30
C THR A 104 -9.76 -13.58 -2.39
N LEU A 105 -8.71 -14.40 -2.54
CA LEU A 105 -8.67 -15.50 -3.51
C LEU A 105 -9.71 -16.58 -3.20
N VAL A 106 -9.88 -16.95 -1.93
CA VAL A 106 -10.89 -17.94 -1.49
C VAL A 106 -12.30 -17.45 -1.84
N VAL A 107 -12.65 -16.22 -1.45
CA VAL A 107 -13.99 -15.69 -1.69
C VAL A 107 -14.25 -15.51 -3.20
N MET A 108 -13.24 -15.08 -3.97
CA MET A 108 -13.35 -15.05 -5.43
C MET A 108 -13.51 -16.43 -6.05
N ALA A 109 -12.82 -17.46 -5.55
CA ALA A 109 -13.02 -18.84 -5.99
C ALA A 109 -14.47 -19.28 -5.77
N LEU A 110 -15.03 -19.01 -4.60
CA LEU A 110 -16.42 -19.33 -4.27
C LEU A 110 -17.41 -18.57 -5.16
N LEU A 111 -17.15 -17.28 -5.42
CA LEU A 111 -17.97 -16.45 -6.30
C LEU A 111 -17.94 -16.98 -7.74
N LEU A 112 -16.76 -17.19 -8.31
CA LEU A 112 -16.59 -17.65 -9.70
C LEU A 112 -17.16 -19.06 -9.93
N ARG A 113 -17.01 -19.95 -8.95
CA ARG A 113 -17.64 -21.29 -8.99
C ARG A 113 -19.16 -21.19 -8.97
N LYS A 114 -19.69 -20.30 -8.15
CA LYS A 114 -21.13 -20.06 -8.04
C LYS A 114 -21.72 -19.55 -9.35
N LEU A 115 -20.95 -18.79 -10.13
CA LEU A 115 -21.34 -18.35 -11.48
C LEU A 115 -21.30 -19.49 -12.52
N GLY A 116 -20.90 -20.70 -12.14
CA GLY A 116 -20.86 -21.87 -13.04
C GLY A 116 -19.79 -21.77 -14.13
N LEU A 117 -18.71 -21.00 -13.90
CA LEU A 117 -17.72 -20.69 -14.93
C LEU A 117 -16.67 -21.80 -15.17
N GLY A 118 -16.73 -22.90 -14.42
CA GLY A 118 -15.83 -24.06 -14.57
C GLY A 118 -14.36 -23.66 -14.68
N LEU A 119 -13.65 -24.22 -15.66
CA LEU A 119 -12.25 -23.89 -15.94
C LEU A 119 -11.99 -22.43 -16.31
N SER A 120 -12.96 -21.73 -16.91
CA SER A 120 -12.81 -20.31 -17.26
C SER A 120 -12.73 -19.43 -16.02
N GLY A 121 -13.52 -19.76 -14.98
CA GLY A 121 -13.42 -19.09 -13.70
C GLY A 121 -12.16 -19.50 -12.93
N ALA A 122 -11.73 -20.75 -13.02
CA ALA A 122 -10.45 -21.16 -12.43
C ALA A 122 -9.28 -20.40 -13.07
N PHE A 123 -9.25 -20.27 -14.40
CA PHE A 123 -8.23 -19.52 -15.14
C PHE A 123 -8.14 -18.06 -14.67
N ALA A 124 -9.28 -17.39 -14.53
CA ALA A 124 -9.31 -16.03 -13.99
C ALA A 124 -8.74 -15.93 -12.57
N LEU A 125 -9.01 -16.93 -11.72
CA LEU A 125 -8.45 -16.98 -10.39
C LEU A 125 -6.93 -17.21 -10.40
N TRP A 126 -6.41 -18.03 -11.33
CA TRP A 126 -4.97 -18.17 -11.55
C TRP A 126 -4.34 -16.82 -11.91
N THR A 127 -4.96 -16.05 -12.81
CA THR A 127 -4.49 -14.69 -13.15
C THR A 127 -4.48 -13.78 -11.91
N MET A 128 -5.51 -13.84 -11.07
CA MET A 128 -5.52 -13.05 -9.82
C MET A 128 -4.45 -13.52 -8.83
N ALA A 129 -4.25 -14.83 -8.68
CA ALA A 129 -3.30 -15.44 -7.75
C ALA A 129 -1.85 -15.07 -8.08
N THR A 130 -1.56 -14.82 -9.35
CA THR A 130 -0.25 -14.38 -9.86
C THR A 130 -0.20 -12.88 -10.16
N ALA A 131 -1.13 -12.08 -9.64
CA ALA A 131 -1.11 -10.64 -9.85
C ALA A 131 -0.10 -9.99 -8.88
N PRO A 132 0.94 -9.30 -9.37
CA PRO A 132 2.01 -8.75 -8.52
C PRO A 132 1.49 -7.78 -7.46
N LEU A 133 0.50 -6.95 -7.82
CA LEU A 133 -0.15 -6.02 -6.88
C LEU A 133 -0.83 -6.74 -5.71
N LEU A 134 -1.50 -7.87 -5.97
CA LEU A 134 -2.16 -8.62 -4.90
C LEU A 134 -1.11 -9.26 -3.98
N VAL A 135 -0.07 -9.86 -4.56
CA VAL A 135 1.02 -10.50 -3.81
C VAL A 135 1.77 -9.47 -2.95
N ARG A 136 2.25 -8.38 -3.54
CA ARG A 136 3.05 -7.36 -2.83
C ARG A 136 2.26 -6.68 -1.72
N TYR A 137 1.02 -6.25 -2.00
CA TYR A 137 0.24 -5.54 -0.99
C TYR A 137 -0.46 -6.45 0.04
N SER A 138 -0.37 -7.77 -0.13
CA SER A 138 -0.65 -8.74 0.93
C SER A 138 0.56 -9.01 1.81
N ALA A 139 1.76 -8.62 1.39
CA ALA A 139 3.02 -8.87 2.11
C ALA A 139 3.39 -7.77 3.12
N TYR A 140 2.78 -6.59 3.06
CA TYR A 140 3.11 -5.48 3.97
C TYR A 140 2.10 -5.35 5.11
N THR A 141 2.55 -5.08 6.34
CA THR A 141 1.70 -4.74 7.51
C THR A 141 1.06 -3.36 7.34
N ARG A 142 0.13 -3.26 6.40
CA ARG A 142 -0.57 -2.03 5.99
C ARG A 142 -2.02 -2.37 5.59
N PRO A 143 -2.95 -1.41 5.68
CA PRO A 143 -4.38 -1.64 5.45
C PRO A 143 -4.74 -1.64 3.95
N TYR A 144 -4.10 -2.50 3.15
CA TYR A 144 -4.33 -2.60 1.70
C TYR A 144 -5.13 -3.86 1.35
N ALA A 145 -4.64 -5.04 1.75
CA ALA A 145 -5.32 -6.30 1.47
C ALA A 145 -6.63 -6.47 2.26
N LEU A 146 -6.71 -5.96 3.49
CA LEU A 146 -7.91 -6.05 4.32
C LEU A 146 -9.16 -5.40 3.69
N PRO A 147 -9.15 -4.12 3.25
CA PRO A 147 -10.31 -3.55 2.58
C PRO A 147 -10.65 -4.26 1.26
N LEU A 148 -9.65 -4.76 0.51
CA LEU A 148 -9.93 -5.54 -0.70
C LEU A 148 -10.71 -6.82 -0.38
N PHE A 149 -10.29 -7.56 0.64
CA PHE A 149 -10.98 -8.75 1.13
C PHE A 149 -12.41 -8.43 1.56
N LEU A 150 -12.61 -7.37 2.35
CA LEU A 150 -13.93 -6.96 2.81
C LEU A 150 -14.86 -6.55 1.66
N SER A 151 -14.34 -5.87 0.63
CA SER A 151 -15.11 -5.54 -0.58
C SER A 151 -15.60 -6.78 -1.33
N VAL A 152 -14.71 -7.77 -1.52
CA VAL A 152 -15.06 -9.03 -2.18
C VAL A 152 -16.00 -9.88 -1.32
N LEU A 153 -15.79 -9.90 0.00
CA LEU A 153 -16.67 -10.57 0.96
C LEU A 153 -18.08 -9.96 0.95
N PHE A 154 -18.19 -8.64 0.92
CA PHE A 154 -19.47 -7.93 0.80
C PHE A 154 -20.21 -8.37 -0.47
N VAL A 155 -19.54 -8.37 -1.62
CA VAL A 155 -20.10 -8.78 -2.90
C VAL A 155 -20.59 -10.23 -2.85
N TYR A 156 -19.75 -11.14 -2.36
CA TYR A 156 -20.09 -12.55 -2.26
C TYR A 156 -21.29 -12.78 -1.33
N ALA A 157 -21.29 -12.17 -0.15
CA ALA A 157 -22.40 -12.25 0.80
C ALA A 157 -23.68 -11.66 0.21
N GLY A 158 -23.59 -10.52 -0.50
CA GLY A 158 -24.71 -9.93 -1.22
C GLY A 158 -25.28 -10.87 -2.28
N GLN A 159 -24.43 -11.51 -3.08
CA GLN A 159 -24.86 -12.51 -4.06
C GLN A 159 -25.49 -13.73 -3.40
N ARG A 160 -24.99 -14.20 -2.25
CA ARG A 160 -25.59 -15.31 -1.50
C ARG A 160 -26.92 -14.93 -0.87
N TRP A 161 -27.09 -13.68 -0.44
CA TRP A 161 -28.39 -13.15 0.00
C TRP A 161 -29.43 -13.16 -1.13
N LEU A 162 -29.07 -12.67 -2.32
CA LEU A 162 -29.98 -12.62 -3.46
C LEU A 162 -30.50 -14.01 -3.86
N ASP A 163 -29.65 -15.03 -3.75
CA ASP A 163 -30.01 -16.39 -4.17
C ASP A 163 -30.71 -17.19 -3.08
N ASP A 164 -30.21 -17.16 -1.84
CA ASP A 164 -30.72 -18.03 -0.77
C ASP A 164 -31.72 -17.34 0.17
N ARG A 165 -31.75 -16.00 0.18
CA ARG A 165 -32.54 -15.16 1.11
C ARG A 165 -32.31 -15.45 2.58
N ARG A 166 -31.17 -16.05 2.94
CA ARG A 166 -30.81 -16.34 4.33
C ARG A 166 -30.25 -15.09 5.00
N LYS A 167 -30.87 -14.66 6.10
CA LYS A 167 -30.53 -13.41 6.82
C LYS A 167 -29.08 -13.33 7.30
N TRP A 168 -28.42 -14.47 7.57
CA TRP A 168 -27.02 -14.46 8.00
C TRP A 168 -26.08 -13.89 6.93
N TRP A 169 -26.41 -14.00 5.64
CA TRP A 169 -25.62 -13.37 4.57
C TRP A 169 -25.72 -11.84 4.61
N LEU A 170 -26.86 -11.29 5.03
CA LEU A 170 -26.97 -9.85 5.29
C LEU A 170 -26.14 -9.44 6.50
N ALA A 171 -26.03 -10.28 7.54
CA ALA A 171 -25.16 -10.02 8.68
C ALA A 171 -23.68 -9.97 8.25
N VAL A 172 -23.24 -10.93 7.41
CA VAL A 172 -21.88 -10.91 6.84
C VAL A 172 -21.65 -9.68 5.96
N ALA A 173 -22.61 -9.31 5.10
CA ALA A 173 -22.53 -8.09 4.29
C ALA A 173 -22.48 -6.83 5.16
N CYS A 174 -23.25 -6.77 6.26
CA CYS A 174 -23.21 -5.68 7.22
C CYS A 174 -21.84 -5.55 7.88
N LEU A 175 -21.30 -6.66 8.41
CA LEU A 175 -19.96 -6.69 9.02
C LEU A 175 -18.87 -6.26 8.03
N ALA A 176 -18.93 -6.74 6.78
CA ALA A 176 -17.99 -6.34 5.75
C ALA A 176 -18.11 -4.84 5.40
N ALA A 177 -19.33 -4.33 5.22
CA ALA A 177 -19.57 -2.93 4.91
C ALA A 177 -19.16 -1.98 6.04
N THR A 178 -19.34 -2.39 7.30
CA THR A 178 -18.90 -1.63 8.48
C THR A 178 -17.38 -1.71 8.67
N GLY A 179 -16.77 -2.88 8.43
CA GLY A 179 -15.32 -3.07 8.53
C GLY A 179 -14.53 -2.26 7.50
N LEU A 180 -15.12 -2.03 6.33
CA LEU A 180 -14.53 -1.26 5.23
C LEU A 180 -14.03 0.14 5.68
N PRO A 181 -14.88 1.08 6.14
CA PRO A 181 -14.45 2.38 6.64
C PRO A 181 -13.62 2.31 7.92
N LEU A 182 -13.73 1.23 8.71
CA LEU A 182 -12.86 1.01 9.88
C LEU A 182 -11.46 0.52 9.51
N SER A 183 -11.26 0.01 8.30
CA SER A 183 -9.95 -0.41 7.79
C SER A 183 -9.25 0.73 7.02
N ARG A 184 -10.01 1.51 6.24
CA ARG A 184 -9.51 2.58 5.36
C ARG A 184 -10.65 3.49 4.91
N VAL A 185 -10.39 4.77 4.61
CA VAL A 185 -11.47 5.73 4.28
C VAL A 185 -11.71 5.93 2.78
N PRO A 186 -10.76 6.40 1.95
CA PRO A 186 -11.12 6.91 0.63
C PRO A 186 -11.66 5.84 -0.33
N GLU A 187 -10.90 4.77 -0.54
CA GLU A 187 -11.24 3.70 -1.47
C GLU A 187 -12.51 2.95 -1.01
N PRO A 188 -12.66 2.56 0.27
CA PRO A 188 -13.89 1.93 0.75
C PRO A 188 -15.13 2.83 0.68
N THR A 189 -14.99 4.14 0.90
CA THR A 189 -16.12 5.08 0.78
C THR A 189 -16.68 5.08 -0.64
N ILE A 190 -15.79 5.16 -1.64
CA ILE A 190 -16.20 5.13 -3.05
C ILE A 190 -16.79 3.76 -3.41
N PHE A 191 -16.23 2.66 -2.89
CA PHE A 191 -16.80 1.34 -3.08
C PHE A 191 -18.23 1.22 -2.55
N LEU A 192 -18.48 1.65 -1.30
CA LEU A 192 -19.81 1.61 -0.68
C LEU A 192 -20.80 2.50 -1.42
N ALA A 193 -20.41 3.72 -1.80
CA ALA A 193 -21.26 4.64 -2.56
C ALA A 193 -21.62 4.07 -3.94
N THR A 194 -20.62 3.57 -4.67
CA THR A 194 -20.81 2.91 -5.98
C THR A 194 -21.72 1.68 -5.87
N THR A 195 -21.57 0.92 -4.79
CA THR A 195 -22.43 -0.23 -4.48
C THR A 195 -23.88 0.18 -4.30
N ALA A 196 -24.15 1.14 -3.42
CA ALA A 196 -25.50 1.65 -3.18
C ALA A 196 -26.15 2.16 -4.46
N ALA A 197 -25.41 2.96 -5.25
CA ALA A 197 -25.87 3.48 -6.54
C ALA A 197 -26.16 2.34 -7.54
N THR A 198 -25.28 1.36 -7.66
CA THR A 198 -25.45 0.23 -8.59
C THR A 198 -26.69 -0.59 -8.25
N VAL A 199 -26.82 -1.01 -6.99
CA VAL A 199 -27.93 -1.86 -6.54
C VAL A 199 -29.27 -1.13 -6.74
N THR A 200 -29.32 0.15 -6.39
CA THR A 200 -30.49 1.01 -6.59
C THR A 200 -30.84 1.15 -8.07
N ALA A 201 -29.85 1.43 -8.93
CA ALA A 201 -30.06 1.53 -10.37
C ALA A 201 -30.54 0.21 -11.00
N MET A 202 -30.04 -0.93 -10.53
CA MET A 202 -30.50 -2.24 -11.00
C MET A 202 -31.92 -2.55 -10.57
N ALA A 203 -32.31 -2.19 -9.34
CA ALA A 203 -33.67 -2.33 -8.86
C ALA A 203 -34.64 -1.43 -9.65
N TRP A 204 -34.24 -0.18 -9.88
CA TRP A 204 -35.04 0.77 -10.65
C TRP A 204 -35.25 0.35 -12.12
N ARG A 205 -34.24 -0.27 -12.73
CA ARG A 205 -34.32 -0.87 -14.08
C ARG A 205 -35.05 -2.21 -14.13
N GLY A 206 -35.62 -2.68 -13.01
CA GLY A 206 -36.34 -3.96 -12.93
C GLY A 206 -35.44 -5.20 -13.08
N ARG A 207 -34.11 -5.06 -12.98
CA ARG A 207 -33.16 -6.19 -13.03
C ARG A 207 -33.01 -6.89 -11.69
N LEU A 208 -33.31 -6.18 -10.60
CA LEU A 208 -33.40 -6.74 -9.25
C LEU A 208 -34.77 -6.40 -8.67
N VAL A 209 -35.35 -7.32 -7.89
CA VAL A 209 -36.58 -7.05 -7.15
C VAL A 209 -36.25 -6.12 -5.97
N TRP A 210 -36.99 -5.03 -5.82
CA TRP A 210 -36.76 -4.03 -4.78
C TRP A 210 -36.69 -4.60 -3.36
N SER A 211 -37.53 -5.57 -3.03
CA SER A 211 -37.51 -6.22 -1.71
C SER A 211 -36.20 -6.98 -1.40
N LEU A 212 -35.48 -7.42 -2.43
CA LEU A 212 -34.18 -8.08 -2.29
C LEU A 212 -33.03 -7.07 -2.39
N ALA A 213 -33.18 -6.03 -3.21
CA ALA A 213 -32.17 -5.01 -3.44
C ALA A 213 -32.05 -4.01 -2.29
N TRP A 214 -33.17 -3.62 -1.66
CA TRP A 214 -33.18 -2.60 -0.61
C TRP A 214 -32.20 -2.88 0.54
N PRO A 215 -32.15 -4.09 1.15
CA PRO A 215 -31.16 -4.37 2.19
C PRO A 215 -29.70 -4.16 1.72
N LEU A 216 -29.39 -4.54 0.48
CA LEU A 216 -28.05 -4.40 -0.09
C LEU A 216 -27.68 -2.96 -0.46
N ALA A 217 -28.66 -2.08 -0.66
CA ALA A 217 -28.43 -0.64 -0.83
C ALA A 217 -28.38 0.08 0.53
N ALA A 218 -29.21 -0.33 1.49
CA ALA A 218 -29.30 0.29 2.81
C ALA A 218 -28.04 0.03 3.66
N ILE A 219 -27.48 -1.18 3.62
CA ILE A 219 -26.26 -1.53 4.38
C ILE A 219 -25.08 -0.60 4.06
N PRO A 220 -24.65 -0.40 2.79
CA PRO A 220 -23.52 0.49 2.49
C PRO A 220 -23.81 1.95 2.83
N LEU A 221 -25.05 2.43 2.61
CA LEU A 221 -25.45 3.78 3.02
C LEU A 221 -25.39 3.97 4.54
N ALA A 222 -25.86 2.98 5.29
CA ALA A 222 -25.79 2.99 6.75
C ALA A 222 -24.33 2.99 7.21
N ALA A 223 -23.47 2.12 6.64
CA ALA A 223 -22.04 2.08 6.99
C ALA A 223 -21.31 3.40 6.68
N LEU A 224 -21.63 4.04 5.55
CA LEU A 224 -21.12 5.37 5.21
C LEU A 224 -21.57 6.42 6.24
N ALA A 225 -22.85 6.43 6.60
CA ALA A 225 -23.40 7.43 7.52
C ALA A 225 -22.90 7.24 8.96
N THR A 226 -22.85 6.00 9.45
CA THR A 226 -22.57 5.70 10.87
C THR A 226 -21.09 5.51 11.18
N VAL A 227 -20.27 5.16 10.18
CA VAL A 227 -18.84 4.89 10.37
C VAL A 227 -17.97 5.68 9.41
N GLY A 228 -18.27 5.64 8.10
CA GLY A 228 -17.46 6.31 7.07
C GLY A 228 -17.32 7.82 7.30
N TYR A 229 -18.44 8.52 7.49
CA TYR A 229 -18.46 9.97 7.68
C TYR A 229 -17.81 10.42 9.00
N PRO A 230 -18.11 9.81 10.17
CA PRO A 230 -17.37 10.11 11.40
C PRO A 230 -15.85 9.87 11.28
N MET A 231 -15.45 8.77 10.65
CA MET A 231 -14.02 8.44 10.46
C MET A 231 -13.34 9.45 9.51
N TYR A 232 -14.01 9.82 8.42
CA TYR A 232 -13.55 10.87 7.52
C TYR A 232 -13.37 12.20 8.26
N ARG A 233 -14.36 12.62 9.05
CA ARG A 233 -14.29 13.86 9.85
C ARG A 233 -13.13 13.83 10.86
N SER A 234 -12.93 12.70 11.53
CA SER A 234 -11.84 12.53 12.49
C SER A 234 -10.46 12.63 11.83
N LEU A 235 -10.29 12.01 10.66
CA LEU A 235 -9.02 12.04 9.93
C LEU A 235 -8.79 13.38 9.20
N ALA A 236 -9.85 14.03 8.70
CA ALA A 236 -9.75 15.35 8.06
C ALA A 236 -9.23 16.43 9.02
N GLY A 237 -9.42 16.28 10.33
CA GLY A 237 -8.79 17.15 11.33
C GLY A 237 -7.28 16.94 11.50
N GLN A 238 -6.74 15.82 11.01
CA GLN A 238 -5.32 15.44 11.15
C GLN A 238 -4.53 15.54 9.85
N SER A 239 -5.21 15.72 8.72
CA SER A 239 -4.59 15.84 7.41
C SER A 239 -5.15 17.06 6.69
N GLU A 240 -4.29 17.83 6.02
CA GLU A 240 -4.73 18.80 5.03
C GLU A 240 -5.77 18.15 4.11
N ASN A 241 -6.92 18.80 3.92
CA ASN A 241 -8.01 18.27 3.11
C ASN A 241 -7.50 17.95 1.70
N ILE A 242 -7.36 16.65 1.42
CA ILE A 242 -6.93 16.12 0.10
C ILE A 242 -8.05 16.09 -0.93
N TRP A 243 -9.24 16.59 -0.58
CA TRP A 243 -10.42 16.57 -1.44
C TRP A 243 -11.03 17.97 -1.47
N ASP A 244 -10.99 18.60 -2.65
CA ASP A 244 -11.86 19.73 -3.00
C ASP A 244 -12.97 19.21 -3.93
N PRO A 245 -14.16 18.86 -3.40
CA PRO A 245 -15.27 18.39 -4.21
C PRO A 245 -16.02 19.53 -4.92
N SER A 246 -15.58 20.79 -4.80
CA SER A 246 -16.27 21.92 -5.43
C SER A 246 -16.24 21.79 -6.95
N ILE A 247 -17.34 22.22 -7.61
CA ILE A 247 -17.42 22.19 -9.07
C ILE A 247 -16.31 23.03 -9.69
N SER A 248 -15.99 24.18 -9.10
CA SER A 248 -14.87 25.03 -9.51
C SER A 248 -13.54 24.28 -9.37
N GLY A 249 -13.26 23.67 -8.22
CA GLY A 249 -12.01 22.92 -8.01
C GLY A 249 -11.84 21.77 -9.01
N VAL A 250 -12.91 21.04 -9.30
CA VAL A 250 -12.92 19.96 -10.31
C VAL A 250 -12.68 20.50 -11.73
N ILE A 251 -13.32 21.61 -12.10
CA ILE A 251 -13.12 22.24 -13.41
C ILE A 251 -11.69 22.76 -13.57
N ASP A 252 -11.18 23.45 -12.54
CA ASP A 252 -9.83 24.02 -12.52
C ASP A 252 -8.76 22.92 -12.59
N ARG A 253 -9.00 21.78 -11.94
CA ARG A 253 -8.10 20.61 -11.96
C ARG A 253 -8.28 19.73 -13.20
N PHE A 254 -9.29 19.94 -14.04
CA PHE A 254 -9.57 19.03 -15.15
C PHE A 254 -8.39 18.86 -16.13
N PRO A 255 -7.75 19.93 -16.64
CA PRO A 255 -6.63 19.77 -17.58
C PRO A 255 -5.45 19.03 -16.96
N THR A 256 -5.06 19.43 -15.74
CA THR A 256 -3.95 18.80 -15.01
C THR A 256 -4.27 17.36 -14.62
N GLY A 257 -5.49 17.07 -14.17
CA GLY A 257 -5.92 15.71 -13.82
C GLY A 257 -5.85 14.75 -15.00
N VAL A 258 -6.19 15.19 -16.22
CA VAL A 258 -6.03 14.37 -17.44
C VAL A 258 -4.55 14.11 -17.73
N GLU A 259 -3.71 15.15 -17.64
CA GLU A 259 -2.26 15.04 -17.81
C GLU A 259 -1.65 14.07 -16.78
N GLU A 260 -2.04 14.16 -15.51
CA GLU A 260 -1.57 13.28 -14.44
C GLU A 260 -2.01 11.82 -14.63
N ILE A 261 -3.21 11.57 -15.15
CA ILE A 261 -3.64 10.20 -15.51
C ILE A 261 -2.74 9.65 -16.62
N TYR A 262 -2.45 10.46 -17.64
CA TYR A 262 -1.63 10.03 -18.78
C TYR A 262 -0.16 9.82 -18.39
N ASN A 263 0.44 10.79 -17.70
CA ASN A 263 1.87 10.79 -17.33
C ASN A 263 2.17 10.01 -16.05
N GLY A 264 1.20 9.83 -15.16
CA GLY A 264 1.38 9.18 -13.86
C GLY A 264 0.76 7.80 -13.79
N LEU A 265 -0.56 7.70 -14.02
CA LEU A 265 -1.27 6.42 -13.85
C LEU A 265 -0.87 5.38 -14.90
N LEU A 266 -0.69 5.75 -16.17
CA LEU A 266 -0.33 4.77 -17.21
C LEU A 266 1.08 4.17 -16.99
N PRO A 267 2.14 4.95 -16.74
CA PRO A 267 3.46 4.39 -16.40
C PRO A 267 3.41 3.54 -15.13
N LEU A 268 2.63 3.97 -14.13
CA LEU A 268 2.45 3.19 -12.91
C LEU A 268 1.74 1.86 -13.18
N LEU A 269 0.70 1.83 -14.00
CA LEU A 269 0.10 0.56 -14.40
C LEU A 269 1.08 -0.28 -15.22
N ALA A 270 1.99 0.34 -15.97
CA ALA A 270 2.98 -0.34 -16.80
C ALA A 270 4.12 -0.99 -16.02
N GLU A 271 4.65 -0.32 -15.00
CA GLU A 271 5.69 -0.86 -14.12
C GLU A 271 5.18 -2.11 -13.40
N TRP A 272 3.93 -2.08 -12.96
CA TRP A 272 3.34 -3.12 -12.13
C TRP A 272 2.62 -4.20 -12.91
N MET A 273 2.19 -3.87 -14.12
CA MET A 273 1.69 -4.79 -15.12
C MET A 273 2.53 -4.56 -16.37
N PRO A 274 3.70 -5.22 -16.52
CA PRO A 274 4.54 -5.05 -17.72
C PRO A 274 3.79 -5.34 -19.04
N TRP A 275 2.62 -5.98 -18.95
CA TRP A 275 1.69 -6.27 -20.03
C TRP A 275 0.39 -5.48 -19.91
N TRP A 276 0.42 -4.28 -19.33
CA TRP A 276 -0.73 -3.39 -19.21
C TRP A 276 -1.46 -3.15 -20.54
N PRO A 277 -0.82 -3.13 -21.74
CA PRO A 277 -1.57 -3.02 -22.99
C PRO A 277 -2.46 -4.24 -23.21
N PHE A 278 -2.01 -5.44 -22.79
CA PHE A 278 -2.82 -6.66 -22.84
C PHE A 278 -3.96 -6.61 -21.82
N THR A 279 -3.72 -6.10 -20.60
CA THR A 279 -4.80 -5.86 -19.63
C THR A 279 -5.84 -4.88 -20.19
N LEU A 280 -5.41 -3.80 -20.84
CA LEU A 280 -6.31 -2.86 -21.49
C LEU A 280 -7.08 -3.52 -22.64
N LEU A 281 -6.42 -4.35 -23.45
CA LEU A 281 -7.07 -5.13 -24.51
C LEU A 281 -8.07 -6.14 -23.93
N VAL A 282 -7.80 -6.76 -22.77
CA VAL A 282 -8.77 -7.59 -22.03
C VAL A 282 -9.99 -6.76 -21.64
N VAL A 283 -9.79 -5.57 -21.07
CA VAL A 283 -10.88 -4.67 -20.68
C VAL A 283 -11.72 -4.31 -21.91
N ILE A 284 -11.08 -3.84 -22.98
CA ILE A 284 -11.75 -3.49 -24.24
C ILE A 284 -12.50 -4.70 -24.81
N ALA A 285 -11.84 -5.86 -24.92
CA ALA A 285 -12.44 -7.07 -25.47
C ALA A 285 -13.66 -7.52 -24.65
N ALA A 286 -13.60 -7.41 -23.31
CA ALA A 286 -14.70 -7.80 -22.43
C ALA A 286 -15.98 -6.97 -22.67
N PHE A 287 -15.85 -5.71 -23.10
CA PHE A 287 -16.97 -4.84 -23.46
C PHE A 287 -17.34 -4.87 -24.95
N VAL A 288 -16.39 -5.15 -25.84
CA VAL A 288 -16.63 -5.23 -27.29
C VAL A 288 -17.29 -6.56 -27.65
N VAL A 289 -16.83 -7.68 -27.08
CA VAL A 289 -17.38 -9.01 -27.36
C VAL A 289 -18.78 -9.14 -26.77
N PRO A 290 -19.84 -9.28 -27.59
CA PRO A 290 -21.22 -9.18 -27.10
C PRO A 290 -21.60 -10.24 -26.06
N ALA A 291 -21.03 -11.44 -26.12
CA ALA A 291 -21.27 -12.51 -25.15
C ALA A 291 -20.66 -12.19 -23.78
N ALA A 292 -19.39 -11.79 -23.75
CA ALA A 292 -18.71 -11.36 -22.53
C ALA A 292 -19.40 -10.14 -21.91
N ARG A 293 -19.71 -9.12 -22.72
CA ARG A 293 -20.46 -7.94 -22.27
C ARG A 293 -21.78 -8.33 -21.64
N ARG A 294 -22.58 -9.18 -22.30
CA ARG A 294 -23.89 -9.61 -21.75
C ARG A 294 -23.75 -10.27 -20.38
N ARG A 295 -22.74 -11.13 -20.18
CA ARG A 295 -22.46 -11.74 -18.87
C ARG A 295 -22.10 -10.71 -17.81
N LEU A 296 -21.18 -9.80 -18.12
CA LEU A 296 -20.77 -8.75 -17.19
C LEU A 296 -21.94 -7.84 -16.80
N LEU A 297 -22.80 -7.47 -17.77
CA LEU A 297 -23.98 -6.65 -17.52
C LEU A 297 -25.05 -7.35 -16.66
N GLN A 298 -25.04 -8.69 -16.58
CA GLN A 298 -25.95 -9.48 -15.76
C GLN A 298 -25.48 -9.60 -14.31
N TRP A 299 -24.18 -9.46 -14.05
CA TRP A 299 -23.60 -9.57 -12.72
C TRP A 299 -23.60 -8.21 -12.03
N TRP A 300 -24.52 -8.01 -11.08
CA TRP A 300 -24.64 -6.73 -10.38
C TRP A 300 -23.34 -6.27 -9.70
N PHE A 301 -22.58 -7.22 -9.18
CA PHE A 301 -21.37 -6.97 -8.42
C PHE A 301 -20.14 -6.65 -9.29
N VAL A 302 -20.21 -6.81 -10.61
CA VAL A 302 -19.12 -6.35 -11.51
C VAL A 302 -18.92 -4.85 -11.37
N TRP A 303 -20.01 -4.08 -11.23
CA TRP A 303 -19.91 -2.63 -11.20
C TRP A 303 -19.26 -2.09 -9.92
N PRO A 304 -19.60 -2.54 -8.71
CA PRO A 304 -18.84 -2.15 -7.53
C PRO A 304 -17.36 -2.49 -7.62
N LEU A 305 -17.01 -3.67 -8.15
CA LEU A 305 -15.60 -4.11 -8.26
C LEU A 305 -14.82 -3.47 -9.41
N LEU A 306 -15.51 -2.85 -10.37
CA LEU A 306 -14.89 -2.20 -11.53
C LEU A 306 -15.04 -0.68 -11.52
N ALA A 307 -16.27 -0.18 -11.34
CA ALA A 307 -16.55 1.24 -11.36
C ALA A 307 -15.99 1.94 -10.12
N ALA A 308 -15.96 1.30 -8.94
CA ALA A 308 -15.41 1.96 -7.75
C ALA A 308 -13.92 2.34 -7.91
N PRO A 309 -13.00 1.45 -8.35
CA PRO A 309 -11.62 1.86 -8.55
C PRO A 309 -11.46 2.88 -9.69
N VAL A 310 -12.29 2.85 -10.75
CA VAL A 310 -12.31 3.91 -11.79
C VAL A 310 -12.76 5.24 -11.21
N VAL A 311 -13.88 5.27 -10.49
CA VAL A 311 -14.40 6.48 -9.83
C VAL A 311 -13.37 7.01 -8.84
N PHE A 312 -12.67 6.14 -8.12
CA PHE A 312 -11.60 6.55 -7.23
C PHE A 312 -10.41 7.17 -7.96
N VAL A 313 -9.96 6.60 -9.08
CA VAL A 313 -8.92 7.22 -9.94
C VAL A 313 -9.35 8.60 -10.39
N LEU A 314 -10.56 8.74 -10.95
CA LEU A 314 -11.07 10.01 -11.44
C LEU A 314 -11.18 11.03 -10.31
N ALA A 315 -11.78 10.63 -9.19
CA ALA A 315 -11.91 11.48 -8.02
C ALA A 315 -10.53 11.93 -7.52
N TYR A 316 -9.56 11.01 -7.41
CA TYR A 316 -8.21 11.32 -6.96
C TYR A 316 -7.54 12.39 -7.84
N HIS A 317 -7.64 12.28 -9.16
CA HIS A 317 -6.97 13.24 -10.05
C HIS A 317 -7.71 14.56 -10.20
N PHE A 318 -9.05 14.55 -10.15
CA PHE A 318 -9.84 15.75 -10.36
C PHE A 318 -10.21 16.51 -9.09
N MET A 319 -10.16 15.87 -7.92
CA MET A 319 -10.56 16.50 -6.65
C MET A 319 -9.39 16.68 -5.69
N ASN A 320 -8.19 16.16 -6.00
CA ASN A 320 -7.00 16.42 -5.21
C ASN A 320 -6.46 17.82 -5.54
N PRO A 321 -6.43 18.78 -4.59
CA PRO A 321 -5.94 20.13 -4.85
C PRO A 321 -4.41 20.19 -4.98
N PHE A 322 -3.71 19.11 -4.59
CA PHE A 322 -2.26 19.04 -4.67
C PHE A 322 -1.83 18.52 -6.04
N PRO A 323 -0.81 19.13 -6.68
CA PRO A 323 -0.21 18.58 -7.88
C PRO A 323 0.44 17.20 -7.62
N PHE A 324 0.53 16.39 -8.67
CA PHE A 324 0.90 14.97 -8.59
C PHE A 324 2.30 14.71 -8.05
N ASP A 325 3.25 15.61 -8.30
CA ASP A 325 4.62 15.56 -7.77
C ASP A 325 4.65 15.63 -6.23
N ILE A 326 3.67 16.29 -5.62
CA ILE A 326 3.55 16.39 -4.15
C ILE A 326 2.84 15.15 -3.58
N ARG A 327 1.80 14.65 -4.26
CA ARG A 327 1.02 13.48 -3.82
C ARG A 327 0.70 12.54 -4.99
N PRO A 328 1.63 11.67 -5.39
CA PRO A 328 1.43 10.81 -6.54
C PRO A 328 0.35 9.75 -6.26
N TYR A 329 -0.43 9.42 -7.28
CA TYR A 329 -1.31 8.24 -7.25
C TYR A 329 -0.45 7.02 -7.00
N ARG A 330 -0.81 6.21 -6.00
CA ARG A 330 0.08 5.16 -5.51
C ARG A 330 -0.34 3.78 -6.01
N PRO A 331 0.62 2.88 -6.32
CA PRO A 331 0.32 1.58 -6.92
C PRO A 331 -0.61 0.71 -6.06
N ARG A 332 -0.57 0.89 -4.74
CA ARG A 332 -1.51 0.29 -3.78
C ARG A 332 -2.99 0.53 -4.08
N MET A 333 -3.34 1.61 -4.76
CA MET A 333 -4.72 1.91 -5.13
C MET A 333 -5.15 1.07 -6.34
N ALA A 334 -4.21 0.70 -7.21
CA ALA A 334 -4.47 -0.11 -8.39
C ALA A 334 -4.84 -1.57 -8.05
N MET A 335 -4.49 -2.07 -6.85
CA MET A 335 -4.84 -3.45 -6.45
C MET A 335 -6.36 -3.69 -6.42
N PHE A 336 -7.17 -2.65 -6.24
CA PHE A 336 -8.63 -2.75 -6.25
C PHE A 336 -9.21 -3.08 -7.64
N PHE A 337 -8.43 -2.92 -8.71
CA PHE A 337 -8.82 -3.40 -10.04
C PHE A 337 -8.69 -4.92 -10.20
N VAL A 338 -7.90 -5.60 -9.37
CA VAL A 338 -7.56 -7.03 -9.56
C VAL A 338 -8.81 -7.92 -9.59
N PRO A 339 -9.79 -7.82 -8.67
CA PRO A 339 -11.03 -8.61 -8.77
C PRO A 339 -11.87 -8.27 -10.00
N GLY A 340 -11.96 -6.98 -10.37
CA GLY A 340 -12.70 -6.54 -11.57
C GLY A 340 -12.10 -7.08 -12.87
N ILE A 341 -10.77 -7.03 -13.00
CA ILE A 341 -10.03 -7.62 -14.13
C ILE A 341 -10.23 -9.14 -14.14
N GLY A 342 -10.16 -9.81 -12.99
CA GLY A 342 -10.44 -11.24 -12.88
C GLY A 342 -11.82 -11.61 -13.44
N LEU A 343 -12.86 -10.83 -13.12
CA LEU A 343 -14.21 -11.05 -13.67
C LEU A 343 -14.28 -10.86 -15.20
N MET A 344 -13.55 -9.90 -15.76
CA MET A 344 -13.46 -9.70 -17.21
C MET A 344 -12.75 -10.86 -17.91
N VAL A 345 -11.63 -11.32 -17.35
CA VAL A 345 -10.90 -12.50 -17.82
C VAL A 345 -11.82 -13.72 -17.79
N ALA A 346 -12.58 -13.91 -16.70
CA ALA A 346 -13.51 -15.03 -16.58
C ALA A 346 -14.62 -14.98 -17.64
N ALA A 347 -15.20 -13.80 -17.90
CA ALA A 347 -16.25 -13.61 -18.90
C ALA A 347 -15.76 -13.86 -20.34
N LEU A 348 -14.54 -13.40 -20.66
CA LEU A 348 -13.90 -13.65 -21.95
C LEU A 348 -13.54 -15.13 -22.12
N ALA A 349 -12.89 -15.73 -21.12
CA ALA A 349 -12.51 -17.14 -21.14
C ALA A 349 -13.73 -18.05 -21.31
N ALA A 350 -14.86 -17.73 -20.65
CA ALA A 350 -16.10 -18.48 -20.79
C ALA A 350 -16.67 -18.36 -22.22
N THR A 351 -16.58 -17.16 -22.82
CA THR A 351 -17.00 -16.96 -24.21
C THR A 351 -16.18 -17.84 -25.17
N VAL A 352 -14.87 -17.93 -24.98
CA VAL A 352 -13.99 -18.78 -25.83
C VAL A 352 -14.27 -20.28 -25.64
N ALA A 353 -14.58 -20.69 -24.41
CA ALA A 353 -14.89 -22.08 -24.09
C ALA A 353 -16.22 -22.52 -24.75
N GLU A 354 -17.24 -21.66 -24.72
CA GLU A 354 -18.59 -21.96 -25.19
C GLU A 354 -18.83 -21.68 -26.68
N ALA A 355 -18.02 -20.82 -27.30
CA ALA A 355 -18.21 -20.41 -28.69
C ALA A 355 -17.80 -21.50 -29.69
N THR A 356 -18.61 -22.56 -29.78
CA THR A 356 -18.48 -23.60 -30.81
C THR A 356 -18.60 -23.05 -32.23
N ALA A 357 -19.31 -21.93 -32.39
CA ALA A 357 -19.48 -21.24 -33.67
C ALA A 357 -18.27 -20.38 -34.10
N TRP A 358 -17.30 -20.12 -33.22
CA TRP A 358 -16.12 -19.35 -33.60
C TRP A 358 -15.15 -20.21 -34.42
N PRO A 359 -14.56 -19.66 -35.50
CA PRO A 359 -13.49 -20.35 -36.22
C PRO A 359 -12.38 -20.76 -35.24
N GLY A 360 -11.85 -21.98 -35.39
CA GLY A 360 -10.83 -22.52 -34.48
C GLY A 360 -9.63 -21.57 -34.30
N ARG A 361 -9.22 -20.86 -35.37
CA ARG A 361 -8.14 -19.86 -35.34
C ARG A 361 -8.43 -18.69 -34.38
N VAL A 362 -9.68 -18.20 -34.33
CA VAL A 362 -10.08 -17.12 -33.41
C VAL A 362 -10.06 -17.62 -31.97
N ARG A 363 -10.55 -18.84 -31.72
CA ARG A 363 -10.51 -19.44 -30.37
C ARG A 363 -9.08 -19.63 -29.88
N VAL A 364 -8.19 -20.12 -30.75
CA VAL A 364 -6.75 -20.26 -30.44
C VAL A 364 -6.12 -18.89 -30.21
N GLY A 365 -6.41 -17.89 -31.04
CA GLY A 365 -5.90 -16.53 -30.88
C GLY A 365 -6.30 -15.88 -29.54
N VAL A 366 -7.58 -15.94 -29.18
CA VAL A 366 -8.04 -15.41 -27.88
C VAL A 366 -7.53 -16.25 -26.71
N GLY A 367 -7.45 -17.57 -26.86
CA GLY A 367 -6.84 -18.46 -25.86
C GLY A 367 -5.37 -18.15 -25.60
N ALA A 368 -4.58 -17.94 -26.66
CA ALA A 368 -3.18 -17.54 -26.57
C ALA A 368 -3.03 -16.15 -25.94
N PHE A 369 -3.90 -15.20 -26.30
CA PHE A 369 -3.96 -13.88 -25.70
C PHE A 369 -4.24 -13.94 -24.18
N LEU A 370 -5.23 -14.74 -23.76
CA LEU A 370 -5.51 -14.93 -22.33
C LEU A 370 -4.32 -15.60 -21.61
N ALA A 371 -3.72 -16.62 -22.21
CA ALA A 371 -2.52 -17.26 -21.64
C ALA A 371 -1.36 -16.27 -21.50
N ALA A 372 -1.17 -15.36 -22.45
CA ALA A 372 -0.17 -14.31 -22.37
C ALA A 372 -0.43 -13.35 -21.21
N VAL A 373 -1.69 -13.05 -20.87
CA VAL A 373 -2.03 -12.24 -19.68
C VAL A 373 -1.60 -12.94 -18.39
N LEU A 374 -1.82 -14.26 -18.28
CA LEU A 374 -1.39 -15.04 -17.11
C LEU A 374 0.14 -15.11 -17.02
N VAL A 375 0.81 -15.55 -18.10
CA VAL A 375 2.27 -15.73 -18.14
C VAL A 375 2.99 -14.40 -17.99
N GLY A 376 2.45 -13.33 -18.57
CA GLY A 376 3.04 -12.01 -18.52
C GLY A 376 3.12 -11.41 -17.11
N GLN A 377 2.26 -11.81 -16.18
CA GLN A 377 2.33 -11.31 -14.81
C GLN A 377 3.41 -12.00 -13.96
N LEU A 378 3.96 -13.13 -14.42
CA LEU A 378 4.93 -13.91 -13.66
C LEU A 378 6.25 -13.17 -13.42
N PRO A 379 6.86 -12.44 -14.40
CA PRO A 379 8.05 -11.64 -14.14
C PRO A 379 7.85 -10.57 -13.06
N GLY A 380 6.73 -9.84 -13.07
CA GLY A 380 6.43 -8.85 -12.03
C GLY A 380 6.17 -9.49 -10.67
N THR A 381 5.55 -10.68 -10.63
CA THR A 381 5.41 -11.40 -9.36
C THR A 381 6.75 -11.94 -8.86
N ALA A 382 7.62 -12.39 -9.77
CA ALA A 382 8.97 -12.81 -9.42
C ALA A 382 9.80 -11.63 -8.91
N SER A 383 9.66 -10.43 -9.49
CA SER A 383 10.31 -9.21 -8.98
C SER A 383 9.86 -8.95 -7.54
N VAL A 384 8.55 -8.99 -7.25
CA VAL A 384 8.04 -8.86 -5.87
C VAL A 384 8.62 -9.91 -4.89
N LEU A 385 8.98 -11.11 -5.36
CA LEU A 385 9.59 -12.13 -4.51
C LEU A 385 11.10 -11.98 -4.32
N LEU A 386 11.77 -11.28 -5.24
CA LEU A 386 13.23 -11.16 -5.32
C LEU A 386 13.73 -9.75 -4.95
N GLU A 387 12.93 -8.71 -5.15
CA GLU A 387 13.31 -7.32 -4.95
C GLU A 387 13.31 -6.98 -3.46
N ASN A 388 14.49 -6.64 -2.93
CA ASN A 388 14.61 -5.95 -1.66
C ASN A 388 14.35 -4.45 -1.88
N GLU A 389 13.08 -4.09 -1.99
CA GLU A 389 12.68 -2.71 -2.27
C GLU A 389 12.86 -1.79 -1.06
N ALA A 390 12.70 -2.34 0.14
CA ALA A 390 12.89 -1.59 1.38
C ALA A 390 14.33 -1.71 1.88
N ALA A 391 14.78 -0.66 2.56
CA ALA A 391 16.02 -0.72 3.33
C ALA A 391 15.91 -1.78 4.42
N ASP A 392 16.93 -2.63 4.53
CA ASP A 392 17.00 -3.61 5.60
C ASP A 392 17.42 -2.95 6.92
N PHE A 393 16.42 -2.48 7.66
CA PHE A 393 16.63 -1.88 8.97
C PHE A 393 17.11 -2.88 10.03
N GLU A 394 16.94 -4.20 9.83
CA GLU A 394 17.49 -5.23 10.71
C GLU A 394 19.01 -5.30 10.52
N GLN A 395 19.49 -5.29 9.27
CA GLN A 395 20.92 -5.21 8.97
C GLN A 395 21.55 -3.93 9.55
N ALA A 396 20.89 -2.77 9.38
CA ALA A 396 21.36 -1.53 9.97
C ALA A 396 21.43 -1.61 11.50
N ALA A 397 20.39 -2.11 12.15
CA ALA A 397 20.37 -2.32 13.60
C ALA A 397 21.47 -3.29 14.06
N TYR A 398 21.71 -4.37 13.32
CA TYR A 398 22.78 -5.32 13.62
C TYR A 398 24.15 -4.66 13.59
N VAL A 399 24.45 -3.88 12.54
CA VAL A 399 25.71 -3.12 12.44
C VAL A 399 25.86 -2.15 13.61
N LEU A 400 24.82 -1.38 13.91
CA LEU A 400 24.87 -0.41 15.01
C LEU A 400 25.07 -1.07 16.38
N THR A 401 24.50 -2.25 16.62
CA THR A 401 24.58 -2.94 17.92
C THR A 401 25.87 -3.74 18.11
N HIS A 402 26.42 -4.30 17.04
CA HIS A 402 27.58 -5.21 17.13
C HIS A 402 28.91 -4.55 16.77
N ASP A 403 28.89 -3.54 15.89
CA ASP A 403 30.13 -2.95 15.37
C ASP A 403 30.51 -1.63 16.03
N LEU A 404 29.56 -0.99 16.73
CA LEU A 404 29.81 0.28 17.40
C LEU A 404 29.97 0.13 18.91
N PRO A 405 30.76 1.01 19.56
CA PRO A 405 30.83 1.09 21.01
C PRO A 405 29.44 1.30 21.64
N PRO A 406 29.14 0.69 22.80
CA PRO A 406 27.83 0.85 23.47
C PRO A 406 27.49 2.30 23.88
N ASP A 407 28.50 3.16 23.99
CA ASP A 407 28.38 4.59 24.29
C ASP A 407 28.38 5.48 23.04
N ALA A 408 28.45 4.89 21.84
CA ALA A 408 28.41 5.64 20.59
C ALA A 408 27.11 6.45 20.44
N ILE A 409 27.25 7.59 19.78
CA ILE A 409 26.17 8.50 19.41
C ILE A 409 25.98 8.37 17.90
N VAL A 410 24.88 7.78 17.48
CA VAL A 410 24.56 7.62 16.06
C VAL A 410 23.47 8.62 15.71
N LEU A 411 23.85 9.62 14.92
CA LEU A 411 22.91 10.54 14.32
C LEU A 411 22.49 9.94 12.98
N TYR A 412 21.21 9.65 12.85
CA TYR A 412 20.70 9.05 11.63
C TYR A 412 19.85 10.06 10.85
N ASP A 413 19.99 10.08 9.53
CA ASP A 413 19.02 10.74 8.67
C ASP A 413 18.99 10.20 7.23
N THR A 414 18.12 10.77 6.43
CA THR A 414 18.22 10.79 4.97
C THR A 414 18.61 12.20 4.55
N ALA A 415 19.75 12.37 3.90
CA ALA A 415 20.05 13.66 3.31
C ALA A 415 18.99 13.93 2.23
N SER A 416 18.22 14.99 2.42
CA SER A 416 17.02 15.26 1.65
C SER A 416 16.82 16.74 1.46
N ARG A 417 16.27 17.14 0.31
CA ARG A 417 15.94 18.55 0.10
C ARG A 417 14.88 18.97 1.11
N ILE A 418 15.06 20.14 1.69
CA ILE A 418 14.11 20.67 2.65
C ILE A 418 12.68 20.74 2.09
N GLY A 419 11.70 20.31 2.91
CA GLY A 419 10.29 20.19 2.53
C GLY A 419 9.92 18.92 1.80
N ARG A 420 10.89 18.03 1.53
CA ARG A 420 10.57 16.67 1.13
C ARG A 420 10.27 15.80 2.35
N TRP A 421 9.59 14.70 2.09
CA TRP A 421 9.26 13.74 3.11
C TRP A 421 10.54 13.07 3.64
N HIS A 422 10.76 13.10 4.95
CA HIS A 422 11.95 12.54 5.62
C HIS A 422 11.66 11.11 6.11
N GLN A 423 12.65 10.21 6.04
CA GLN A 423 12.53 8.84 6.57
C GLN A 423 13.29 8.65 7.89
N PRO A 424 12.68 8.85 9.08
CA PRO A 424 13.30 8.44 10.33
C PRO A 424 13.67 6.95 10.41
N PHE A 425 14.81 6.63 11.01
CA PHE A 425 15.14 5.27 11.47
C PHE A 425 14.22 4.90 12.63
N THR A 426 13.10 4.26 12.29
CA THR A 426 12.06 3.85 13.25
C THR A 426 12.32 2.45 13.84
N ALA A 427 13.40 1.80 13.41
CA ALA A 427 13.80 0.46 13.83
C ALA A 427 14.30 0.36 15.28
N LYS A 428 14.63 1.48 15.93
CA LYS A 428 15.11 1.50 17.31
C LYS A 428 14.21 0.73 18.27
N ALA A 429 12.88 0.82 18.12
CA ALA A 429 11.96 0.16 19.04
C ALA A 429 11.91 -1.38 18.90
N ARG A 430 12.44 -1.92 17.80
CA ARG A 430 12.26 -3.33 17.43
C ARG A 430 13.56 -4.14 17.41
N TYR A 431 14.63 -3.59 16.84
CA TYR A 431 15.84 -4.36 16.56
C TYR A 431 17.03 -3.95 17.43
N MET A 432 16.88 -2.93 18.27
CA MET A 432 17.97 -2.35 19.04
C MET A 432 17.56 -2.15 20.49
N ASP A 433 18.50 -2.41 21.39
CA ASP A 433 18.39 -1.98 22.78
C ASP A 433 18.64 -0.46 22.89
N ASP A 434 18.67 0.07 24.12
CA ASP A 434 18.94 1.49 24.38
C ASP A 434 20.37 1.94 23.99
N LYS A 435 21.25 1.02 23.56
CA LYS A 435 22.66 1.26 23.23
C LYS A 435 23.03 0.64 21.86
N PRO A 436 23.74 1.37 20.98
CA PRO A 436 24.20 2.76 21.12
C PRO A 436 23.04 3.78 21.12
N PHE A 437 23.33 5.03 21.49
CA PHE A 437 22.31 6.09 21.40
C PHE A 437 22.06 6.43 19.93
N VAL A 438 20.92 5.99 19.40
CA VAL A 438 20.46 6.38 18.06
C VAL A 438 19.36 7.43 18.14
N ALA A 439 19.51 8.51 17.37
CA ALA A 439 18.48 9.54 17.22
C ALA A 439 18.45 10.11 15.79
N GLN A 440 17.24 10.42 15.31
CA GLN A 440 17.08 11.22 14.10
C GLN A 440 17.55 12.66 14.38
N MET A 441 18.27 13.26 13.44
CA MET A 441 18.83 14.61 13.59
C MET A 441 17.75 15.65 13.94
N SER A 442 16.61 15.61 13.26
CA SER A 442 15.44 16.48 13.54
C SER A 442 14.89 16.35 14.97
N THR A 443 14.93 15.15 15.56
CA THR A 443 14.40 14.89 16.92
C THR A 443 15.45 15.03 18.01
N LEU A 444 16.73 15.14 17.63
CA LEU A 444 17.85 15.19 18.55
C LEU A 444 17.72 16.32 19.60
N PRO A 445 17.24 17.54 19.25
CA PRO A 445 17.04 18.61 20.24
C PRO A 445 16.06 18.22 21.35
N SER A 446 14.95 17.56 21.02
CA SER A 446 13.96 17.09 22.00
C SER A 446 14.52 16.00 22.94
N LYS A 447 15.61 15.35 22.53
CA LYS A 447 16.30 14.29 23.27
C LYS A 447 17.66 14.73 23.80
N ALA A 448 17.97 16.03 23.79
CA ALA A 448 19.30 16.54 24.11
C ALA A 448 19.82 16.03 25.47
N ASN A 449 18.94 15.97 26.48
CA ASN A 449 19.25 15.47 27.81
C ASN A 449 19.63 13.97 27.86
N ARG A 450 19.21 13.17 26.88
CA ARG A 450 19.52 11.74 26.76
C ARG A 450 20.77 11.46 25.91
N VAL A 451 21.29 12.45 25.19
CA VAL A 451 22.52 12.31 24.40
C VAL A 451 23.68 12.01 25.37
N PRO A 452 24.41 10.90 25.18
CA PRO A 452 25.61 10.58 25.96
C PRO A 452 26.56 11.78 26.06
N LYS A 453 27.14 11.96 27.25
CA LYS A 453 28.12 13.03 27.50
C LYS A 453 29.46 12.73 26.86
N ASP A 454 29.78 11.45 26.78
CA ASP A 454 31.00 10.88 26.26
C ASP A 454 30.63 9.82 25.21
N GLY A 455 31.58 9.46 24.36
CA GLY A 455 31.40 8.46 23.30
C GLY A 455 31.54 9.06 21.89
N PRO A 456 32.02 8.26 20.92
CA PRO A 456 32.25 8.70 19.54
C PRO A 456 30.92 8.96 18.80
N VAL A 457 30.94 9.98 17.93
CA VAL A 457 29.79 10.34 17.08
C VAL A 457 29.93 9.75 15.69
N TYR A 458 28.88 9.08 15.22
CA TYR A 458 28.74 8.53 13.88
C TYR A 458 27.52 9.12 13.18
N LEU A 459 27.55 9.17 11.86
CA LEU A 459 26.39 9.50 11.03
C LEU A 459 25.95 8.26 10.26
N LEU A 460 24.70 7.84 10.40
CA LEU A 460 24.13 6.76 9.59
C LEU A 460 23.17 7.37 8.58
N PHE A 461 23.49 7.27 7.29
CA PHE A 461 22.61 7.72 6.23
C PHE A 461 22.00 6.54 5.49
N LEU A 462 20.70 6.63 5.28
CA LEU A 462 20.03 5.83 4.26
C LEU A 462 20.33 6.44 2.89
N ASP A 463 20.60 5.58 1.93
CA ASP A 463 20.80 5.94 0.53
C ASP A 463 19.64 6.83 0.06
N SER A 464 20.01 7.98 -0.49
CA SER A 464 19.11 9.01 -0.97
C SER A 464 18.16 8.52 -2.05
N GLU A 465 18.59 7.57 -2.88
CA GLU A 465 17.74 7.00 -3.92
C GLU A 465 16.52 6.31 -3.29
N CYS A 466 16.70 5.72 -2.11
CA CYS A 466 15.67 5.00 -1.36
C CYS A 466 14.93 5.84 -0.30
N ALA A 467 15.33 7.10 -0.13
CA ALA A 467 14.81 7.99 0.92
C ALA A 467 13.38 8.49 0.67
N PHE A 468 12.85 8.40 -0.55
CA PHE A 468 11.55 9.05 -0.86
C PHE A 468 10.46 8.11 -1.38
N SER A 469 10.82 6.87 -1.69
CA SER A 469 10.02 6.03 -2.57
C SER A 469 10.14 4.55 -2.21
N VAL A 470 9.15 3.74 -2.61
CA VAL A 470 9.25 2.27 -2.58
C VAL A 470 10.18 1.78 -3.73
N VAL A 471 10.61 2.69 -4.60
CA VAL A 471 11.43 2.45 -5.80
C VAL A 471 12.59 3.45 -5.79
N CYS A 472 13.83 2.97 -5.77
CA CYS A 472 15.01 3.82 -5.62
C CYS A 472 15.48 4.39 -6.98
N ASP A 473 14.72 5.35 -7.53
CA ASP A 473 14.94 5.86 -8.91
C ASP A 473 15.38 7.34 -8.98
N GLU A 474 15.65 7.99 -7.84
CA GLU A 474 16.20 9.35 -7.88
C GLU A 474 17.68 9.31 -8.31
N PRO A 475 18.16 10.32 -9.05
CA PRO A 475 19.59 10.41 -9.36
C PRO A 475 20.40 10.42 -8.07
N PRO A 476 21.58 9.78 -8.07
CA PRO A 476 22.41 9.69 -6.88
C PRO A 476 22.66 11.10 -6.36
N ALA A 477 22.41 11.27 -5.07
CA ALA A 477 22.64 12.54 -4.45
C ALA A 477 24.11 12.96 -4.56
N PRO A 478 24.42 14.27 -4.49
CA PRO A 478 25.80 14.75 -4.60
C PRO A 478 26.77 14.18 -3.56
N TRP A 479 26.27 13.51 -2.51
CA TRP A 479 27.05 12.84 -1.46
C TRP A 479 27.09 11.32 -1.61
N ASP A 480 26.62 10.72 -2.71
CA ASP A 480 26.75 9.27 -2.94
C ASP A 480 28.22 8.89 -3.12
N GLY A 481 28.93 8.72 -2.00
CA GLY A 481 30.38 8.63 -1.97
C GLY A 481 31.00 9.10 -0.66
N GLN A 482 32.18 9.67 -0.77
CA GLN A 482 32.93 10.25 0.34
C GLN A 482 32.42 11.66 0.60
N VAL A 483 32.15 12.00 1.87
CA VAL A 483 31.84 13.37 2.29
C VAL A 483 33.13 13.98 2.87
N ASP A 484 33.46 15.21 2.50
CA ASP A 484 34.69 15.86 2.97
C ASP A 484 34.71 15.92 4.52
N GLY A 485 35.81 15.45 5.11
CA GLY A 485 35.95 15.34 6.57
C GLY A 485 35.27 14.12 7.22
N TRP A 486 34.71 13.22 6.43
CA TRP A 486 34.02 12.01 6.88
C TRP A 486 34.47 10.78 6.10
N ARG A 487 35.05 9.79 6.79
CA ARG A 487 35.36 8.48 6.20
C ARG A 487 34.18 7.52 6.31
N ILE A 488 33.99 6.70 5.28
CA ILE A 488 33.04 5.59 5.32
C ILE A 488 33.56 4.54 6.30
N ALA A 489 32.93 4.41 7.46
CA ALA A 489 33.25 3.38 8.44
C ALA A 489 32.73 2.01 7.97
N LYS A 490 31.47 1.98 7.50
CA LYS A 490 30.85 0.80 6.86
C LYS A 490 29.86 1.24 5.80
N ARG A 491 29.79 0.49 4.71
CA ARG A 491 28.74 0.57 3.69
C ARG A 491 28.10 -0.80 3.55
N PHE A 492 26.77 -0.86 3.59
CA PHE A 492 25.99 -2.08 3.46
C PHE A 492 24.66 -1.75 2.79
N ASP A 493 24.07 -2.71 2.06
CA ASP A 493 22.88 -2.57 1.21
C ASP A 493 22.51 -1.11 0.86
N LYS A 494 21.62 -0.49 1.64
CA LYS A 494 21.11 0.89 1.46
C LYS A 494 21.54 1.88 2.52
N PHE A 495 22.56 1.58 3.32
CA PHE A 495 23.04 2.47 4.37
C PHE A 495 24.54 2.70 4.29
N THR A 496 24.94 3.93 4.57
CA THR A 496 26.33 4.30 4.78
C THR A 496 26.51 4.87 6.18
N LEU A 497 27.40 4.24 6.95
CA LEU A 497 27.82 4.69 8.25
C LEU A 497 29.13 5.48 8.09
N TYR A 498 29.09 6.75 8.43
CA TYR A 498 30.22 7.67 8.38
C TYR A 498 30.80 7.87 9.78
N GLU A 499 32.11 8.02 9.81
CA GLU A 499 32.89 8.42 10.97
C GLU A 499 33.69 9.66 10.60
N SER A 500 33.76 10.64 11.51
CA SER A 500 34.50 11.86 11.23
C SER A 500 36.01 11.59 11.22
N ASP A 501 36.74 12.28 10.34
CA ASP A 501 38.21 12.21 10.28
C ASP A 501 38.87 12.79 11.55
N ARG A 502 38.12 13.62 12.29
CA ARG A 502 38.51 14.14 13.60
C ARG A 502 37.66 13.51 14.70
N PRO A 503 38.22 13.27 15.90
CA PRO A 503 37.44 12.72 17.01
C PRO A 503 36.31 13.68 17.43
N LEU A 504 35.07 13.26 17.21
CA LEU A 504 33.87 13.94 17.70
C LEU A 504 33.32 13.16 18.88
N ILE A 505 33.26 13.81 20.05
CA ILE A 505 32.91 13.14 21.31
C ILE A 505 31.69 13.81 21.95
N GLY A 506 30.73 13.00 22.37
CA GLY A 506 29.63 13.44 23.22
C GLY A 506 28.68 14.44 22.54
N ARG A 507 27.92 15.17 23.38
CA ARG A 507 26.97 16.19 22.91
C ARG A 507 27.64 17.33 22.12
N ALA A 508 28.85 17.73 22.50
CA ALA A 508 29.58 18.76 21.77
C ALA A 508 29.98 18.25 20.38
N GLY A 509 30.49 17.01 20.30
CA GLY A 509 30.77 16.33 19.05
C GLY A 509 29.54 16.20 18.16
N ALA A 510 28.36 15.94 18.72
CA ALA A 510 27.12 15.84 17.94
C ALA A 510 26.71 17.17 17.28
N ILE A 511 26.91 18.30 17.98
CA ILE A 511 26.67 19.64 17.39
C ILE A 511 27.66 19.90 16.27
N THR A 512 28.94 19.60 16.49
CA THR A 512 29.99 19.76 15.47
C THR A 512 29.72 18.86 14.27
N ALA A 513 29.30 17.61 14.49
CA ALA A 513 28.94 16.66 13.44
C ALA A 513 27.83 17.23 12.53
N LEU A 514 26.74 17.73 13.12
CA LEU A 514 25.64 18.34 12.37
C LEU A 514 26.10 19.55 11.55
N ARG A 515 26.94 20.41 12.12
CA ARG A 515 27.47 21.59 11.42
C ARG A 515 28.37 21.21 10.24
N ASP A 516 29.39 20.38 10.51
CA ASP A 516 30.35 19.97 9.50
C ASP A 516 29.66 19.25 8.33
N PHE A 517 28.65 18.43 8.66
CA PHE A 517 27.89 17.72 7.65
C PHE A 517 26.94 18.66 6.89
N ALA A 518 26.25 19.58 7.57
CA ALA A 518 25.43 20.60 6.92
C ALA A 518 26.22 21.43 5.91
N ASP A 519 27.43 21.88 6.31
CA ASP A 519 28.33 22.67 5.48
C ASP A 519 28.75 21.86 4.23
N SER A 520 28.95 20.56 4.37
CA SER A 520 29.31 19.66 3.26
C SER A 520 28.16 19.42 2.28
N LEU A 521 26.92 19.42 2.78
CA LEU A 521 25.70 19.22 1.99
C LEU A 521 25.21 20.51 1.29
N GLY A 522 25.57 21.67 1.83
CA GLY A 522 25.06 22.97 1.39
C GLY A 522 23.60 23.24 1.79
N PRO A 523 23.06 24.43 1.48
CA PRO A 523 21.81 24.92 2.05
C PRO A 523 20.55 24.16 1.60
N ASP A 524 20.58 23.44 0.47
CA ASP A 524 19.40 22.69 -0.02
C ASP A 524 19.18 21.40 0.78
N TYR A 525 20.27 20.73 1.19
CA TYR A 525 20.24 19.43 1.85
C TYR A 525 20.65 19.47 3.33
N GLY A 526 21.50 20.42 3.73
CA GLY A 526 22.02 20.58 5.11
C GLY A 526 21.17 21.48 6.03
N ALA A 527 20.01 21.94 5.56
CA ALA A 527 19.17 22.85 6.34
C ALA A 527 18.65 22.20 7.64
N LEU A 528 18.27 20.93 7.59
CA LEU A 528 17.76 20.20 8.75
C LEU A 528 18.82 20.08 9.86
N GLU A 529 20.02 19.69 9.46
CA GLU A 529 21.19 19.56 10.30
C GLU A 529 21.56 20.90 10.93
N THR A 530 21.47 21.99 10.15
CA THR A 530 21.68 23.35 10.63
C THR A 530 20.67 23.73 11.72
N PHE A 531 19.38 23.49 11.50
CA PHE A 531 18.34 23.77 12.52
C PHE A 531 18.52 22.91 13.77
N ALA A 532 18.83 21.62 13.62
CA ALA A 532 19.11 20.72 14.74
C ALA A 532 20.33 21.18 15.56
N ALA A 533 21.41 21.60 14.90
CA ALA A 533 22.60 22.15 15.54
C ALA A 533 22.29 23.46 16.28
N ALA A 534 21.55 24.36 15.64
CA ALA A 534 21.15 25.64 16.22
C ALA A 534 20.26 25.45 17.46
N ALA A 535 19.33 24.49 17.42
CA ALA A 535 18.46 24.14 18.53
C ALA A 535 19.27 23.58 19.73
N LEU A 536 20.24 22.71 19.47
CA LEU A 536 21.13 22.19 20.49
C LEU A 536 22.03 23.29 21.10
N LEU A 537 22.53 24.23 20.30
CA LEU A 537 23.28 25.39 20.79
C LEU A 537 22.43 26.28 21.69
N LYS A 538 21.16 26.54 21.32
CA LYS A 538 20.19 27.24 22.17
C LYS A 538 20.03 26.52 23.51
N LEU A 539 19.85 25.20 23.51
CA LEU A 539 19.73 24.38 24.72
C LEU A 539 21.01 24.35 25.58
N GLN A 540 22.17 24.64 25.00
CA GLN A 540 23.45 24.80 25.72
C GLN A 540 23.70 26.22 26.23
N GLY A 541 22.74 27.13 26.12
CA GLY A 541 22.92 28.53 26.52
C GLY A 541 23.78 29.35 25.54
N ARG A 542 23.89 28.91 24.27
CA ARG A 542 24.61 29.60 23.18
C ARG A 542 23.67 30.06 22.06
N PRO A 543 22.57 30.79 22.35
CA PRO A 543 21.56 31.14 21.34
C PRO A 543 22.11 32.04 20.22
N ALA A 544 23.03 32.97 20.53
CA ALA A 544 23.63 33.85 19.54
C ALA A 544 24.44 33.08 18.48
N GLU A 545 25.00 31.92 18.83
CA GLU A 545 25.68 31.07 17.87
C GLU A 545 24.71 30.28 17.00
N GLY A 546 23.62 29.77 17.58
CA GLY A 546 22.56 29.13 16.80
C GLY A 546 21.89 30.07 15.80
N GLN A 547 21.64 31.33 16.20
CA GLN A 547 21.10 32.35 15.29
C GLN A 547 22.07 32.66 14.14
N ARG A 548 23.38 32.73 14.41
CA ARG A 548 24.38 32.93 13.36
C ARG A 548 24.39 31.80 12.34
N LEU A 549 24.22 30.54 12.77
CA LEU A 549 24.14 29.40 11.84
C LEU A 549 22.92 29.51 10.91
N ILE A 550 21.75 29.84 11.45
CA ILE A 550 20.53 30.01 10.64
C ILE A 550 20.67 31.21 9.69
N HIS A 551 21.26 32.31 10.14
CA HIS A 551 21.53 33.47 9.28
C HIS A 551 22.51 33.11 8.14
N GLN A 552 23.54 32.31 8.42
CA GLN A 552 24.48 31.84 7.42
C GLN A 552 23.78 30.93 6.39
N LEU A 553 22.96 29.99 6.84
CA LEU A 553 22.13 29.14 5.97
C LEU A 553 21.28 29.96 5.00
N TYR A 554 20.62 31.02 5.50
CA TYR A 554 19.82 31.91 4.66
C TYR A 554 20.69 32.76 3.72
N ALA A 555 21.86 33.20 4.15
CA ALA A 555 22.77 34.01 3.33
C ALA A 555 23.40 33.21 2.18
N GLU A 556 23.60 31.90 2.36
CA GLU A 556 24.14 30.99 1.35
C GLU A 556 23.07 30.46 0.38
N ALA A 557 21.80 30.51 0.78
CA ALA A 557 20.67 30.08 -0.04
C ALA A 557 20.32 31.11 -1.14
N SER A 558 19.90 30.64 -2.31
CA SER A 558 19.22 31.52 -3.28
C SER A 558 17.90 32.04 -2.69
N PRO A 559 17.36 33.20 -3.14
CA PRO A 559 16.11 33.73 -2.59
C PRO A 559 14.94 32.75 -2.64
N GLU A 560 14.86 31.93 -3.69
CA GLU A 560 13.84 30.90 -3.85
C GLU A 560 14.02 29.75 -2.85
N LEU A 561 15.27 29.31 -2.64
CA LEU A 561 15.61 28.27 -1.68
C LEU A 561 15.40 28.78 -0.25
N GLU A 562 15.79 30.01 0.08
CA GLU A 562 15.55 30.64 1.38
C GLU A 562 14.05 30.66 1.73
N ALA A 563 13.21 31.10 0.78
CA ALA A 563 11.76 31.10 0.96
C ALA A 563 11.21 29.68 1.17
N ARG A 564 11.77 28.68 0.48
CA ARG A 564 11.43 27.26 0.68
C ARG A 564 11.86 26.78 2.07
N ILE A 565 13.10 27.05 2.49
CA ILE A 565 13.63 26.69 3.82
C ILE A 565 12.73 27.26 4.91
N LYS A 566 12.42 28.57 4.86
CA LYS A 566 11.58 29.25 5.86
C LYS A 566 10.18 28.62 5.98
N ARG A 567 9.49 28.43 4.86
CA ARG A 567 8.14 27.84 4.85
C ARG A 567 8.13 26.43 5.47
N ASN A 568 9.11 25.61 5.14
CA ASN A 568 9.19 24.25 5.66
C ASN A 568 9.61 24.23 7.12
N ALA A 569 10.56 25.09 7.52
CA ALA A 569 10.97 25.22 8.91
C ALA A 569 9.82 25.64 9.82
N GLU A 570 8.94 26.53 9.33
CA GLU A 570 7.71 26.90 10.01
C GLU A 570 6.70 25.75 10.06
N ALA A 571 6.45 25.09 8.92
CA ALA A 571 5.49 23.98 8.82
C ALA A 571 5.86 22.77 9.70
N ASP A 572 7.15 22.45 9.78
CA ASP A 572 7.68 21.30 10.51
C ASP A 572 8.14 21.68 11.94
N GLY A 573 8.05 22.96 12.33
CA GLY A 573 8.50 23.45 13.63
C GLY A 573 10.00 23.25 13.89
N LEU A 574 10.81 23.37 12.84
CA LEU A 574 12.26 23.13 12.89
C LEU A 574 13.04 24.34 13.42
N ASP A 575 12.58 25.57 13.15
CA ASP A 575 13.29 26.78 13.56
C ASP A 575 13.17 26.98 15.08
N PRO A 576 14.26 26.85 15.85
CA PRO A 576 14.22 26.98 17.29
C PRO A 576 14.11 28.44 17.76
N PHE A 577 14.12 29.44 16.87
CA PHE A 577 14.02 30.86 17.19
C PHE A 577 12.80 31.56 16.57
N ALA A 578 11.93 30.80 15.90
CA ALA A 578 10.65 31.28 15.38
C ALA A 578 9.65 31.64 16.50
#